data_AF-A0A178TMC7-F1
#
_entry.id   AF-A0A178TMC7-F1
#
_cell.length_a   1.000
_cell.length_b   1.000
_cell.length_c   1.000
_cell.angle_alpha   90.00
_cell.angle_beta   90.00
_cell.angle_gamma   90.00
#
_symmetry.space_group_name_H-M   'P 1'
#
loop_
_entity.id
_entity.type
_entity.pdbx_description
1 polymer ?
#
loop_
_entity_poly.entity_id
_entity_poly.type
_entity_poly.pdbx_seq_one_letter_code
_entity_poly.pdbx_strand_id
1 'polypeptide(L)'
;MSINKTIEWTEEEIELLREKYSTSTKQELLKLFSHRSWKSISSKAERMKLKKIGKLKRNYWSDEEIKILRENYSNKPKEELLKLIPDKNWRQIQDKASEIGVRKYKEYSEPRQEWSEEKISKLVSDRGYIYHGTYFDEFNKRKIIVECLNGIVDHVYFNNFKKGANVGSLCPTRKKEFEEVLEFFKKNYILLTKKDEYVNSKTRLKAICPNGHEYETNATNFYHGNRCRKCHFQKLAEIHMLDFDFIKQEFEEFVVRFKNGDFDDFFEEVAV
;
A
#
# COMPACT_ATOMS: atom_id res chain seq x y z
N MET A 1 27.02 -25.88 -6.92
CA MET A 1 26.36 -25.31 -5.72
C MET A 1 27.42 -25.10 -4.62
N SER A 2 27.87 -23.87 -4.40
CA SER A 2 28.81 -23.57 -3.30
C SER A 2 28.08 -23.62 -1.97
N ILE A 3 28.40 -24.63 -1.15
CA ILE A 3 27.91 -24.73 0.23
C ILE A 3 28.40 -23.50 0.97
N ASN A 4 27.49 -22.60 1.31
CA ASN A 4 27.76 -21.38 2.07
C ASN A 4 28.11 -21.82 3.51
N LYS A 5 29.38 -22.20 3.73
CA LYS A 5 29.89 -22.70 5.01
C LYS A 5 29.71 -21.59 6.05
N THR A 6 28.71 -21.74 6.91
CA THR A 6 28.46 -20.82 8.02
C THR A 6 29.62 -20.90 9.00
N ILE A 7 30.47 -19.87 9.04
CA ILE A 7 31.56 -19.77 10.02
C ILE A 7 30.95 -19.61 11.40
N GLU A 8 31.01 -20.68 12.21
CA GLU A 8 30.52 -20.69 13.59
C GLU A 8 31.24 -19.66 14.46
N TRP A 9 30.56 -19.15 15.48
CA TRP A 9 31.11 -18.19 16.43
C TRP A 9 31.69 -18.96 17.61
N THR A 10 32.95 -18.72 17.94
CA THR A 10 33.59 -19.29 19.13
C THR A 10 33.16 -18.55 20.39
N GLU A 11 33.32 -19.17 21.56
CA GLU A 11 32.97 -18.55 22.84
C GLU A 11 33.81 -17.29 23.12
N GLU A 12 35.09 -17.30 22.72
CA GLU A 12 35.97 -16.13 22.85
C GLU A 12 35.48 -14.95 22.03
N GLU A 13 34.97 -15.20 20.81
CA GLU A 13 34.41 -14.15 19.96
C GLU A 13 33.10 -13.61 20.50
N ILE A 14 32.28 -14.46 21.12
CA ILE A 14 31.01 -14.06 21.75
C ILE A 14 31.29 -13.14 22.94
N GLU A 15 32.26 -13.48 23.79
CA GLU A 15 32.61 -12.66 24.95
C GLU A 15 33.26 -11.35 24.51
N LEU A 16 34.19 -11.39 23.56
CA LEU A 16 34.79 -10.17 23.00
C LEU A 16 33.75 -9.25 22.37
N LEU A 17 32.76 -9.81 21.68
CA LEU A 17 31.66 -9.04 21.09
C LEU A 17 30.80 -8.41 22.19
N ARG A 18 30.51 -9.13 23.27
CA ARG A 18 29.73 -8.61 24.41
C ARG A 18 30.40 -7.41 25.05
N GLU A 19 31.71 -7.47 25.26
CA GLU A 19 32.48 -6.39 25.88
C GLU A 19 32.63 -5.16 24.97
N LYS A 20 33.00 -5.38 23.71
CA LYS A 20 33.43 -4.29 22.81
C LYS A 20 32.32 -3.73 21.94
N TYR A 21 31.25 -4.47 21.69
CA TYR A 21 30.23 -4.02 20.74
C TYR A 21 29.59 -2.69 21.15
N SER A 22 29.31 -2.47 22.43
CA SER A 22 28.60 -1.27 22.89
C SER A 22 29.37 0.04 22.62
N THR A 23 30.70 0.00 22.72
CA THR A 23 31.59 1.18 22.75
C THR A 23 32.50 1.33 21.53
N SER A 24 32.71 0.28 20.73
CA SER A 24 33.61 0.35 19.58
C SER A 24 32.94 0.80 18.27
N THR A 25 33.67 1.49 17.42
CA THR A 25 33.21 1.89 16.08
C THR A 25 33.08 0.70 15.12
N LYS A 26 32.44 0.89 13.96
CA LYS A 26 32.41 -0.13 12.90
C LYS A 26 33.81 -0.51 12.45
N GLN A 27 34.72 0.47 12.28
CA GLN A 27 36.09 0.19 11.86
C GLN A 27 36.88 -0.59 12.93
N GLU A 28 36.72 -0.23 14.21
CA GLU A 28 37.38 -0.97 15.31
C GLU A 28 36.89 -2.41 15.39
N LEU A 29 35.58 -2.65 15.27
CA LEU A 29 35.04 -4.01 15.28
C LEU A 29 35.52 -4.82 14.07
N LEU A 30 35.65 -4.22 12.90
CA LEU A 30 36.24 -4.90 11.74
C LEU A 30 37.72 -5.21 11.91
N LYS A 31 38.47 -4.41 12.69
CA LYS A 31 39.86 -4.73 13.04
C LYS A 31 39.94 -5.86 14.06
N LEU A 32 39.04 -5.87 15.06
CA LEU A 32 38.99 -6.91 16.10
C LEU A 32 38.52 -8.26 15.56
N PHE A 33 37.58 -8.26 14.61
CA PHE A 33 37.05 -9.46 13.96
C PHE A 33 37.43 -9.46 12.47
N SER A 34 38.74 -9.46 12.18
CA SER A 34 39.29 -9.28 10.83
C SER A 34 38.84 -10.34 9.82
N HIS A 35 38.49 -11.55 10.28
CA HIS A 35 37.96 -12.65 9.48
C HIS A 35 36.43 -12.62 9.31
N ARG A 36 35.72 -11.66 9.90
CA ARG A 36 34.26 -11.55 9.81
C ARG A 36 33.82 -10.29 9.07
N SER A 37 32.81 -10.43 8.22
CA SER A 37 32.16 -9.28 7.61
C SER A 37 31.35 -8.49 8.64
N TRP A 38 31.17 -7.19 8.41
CA TRP A 38 30.32 -6.34 9.25
C TRP A 38 28.91 -6.91 9.43
N LYS A 39 28.35 -7.49 8.36
CA LYS A 39 27.02 -8.11 8.38
C LYS A 39 26.97 -9.28 9.36
N SER A 40 28.02 -10.12 9.41
CA SER A 40 28.12 -11.22 10.38
C SER A 40 28.15 -10.69 11.82
N ILE A 41 29.00 -9.68 12.08
CA ILE A 41 29.17 -9.05 13.41
C ILE A 41 27.87 -8.40 13.88
N SER A 42 27.25 -7.56 13.03
CA SER A 42 26.01 -6.84 13.37
C SER A 42 24.85 -7.80 13.60
N SER A 43 24.71 -8.86 12.79
CA SER A 43 23.64 -9.84 12.94
C SER A 43 23.83 -10.75 14.16
N LYS A 44 25.08 -11.03 14.58
CA LYS A 44 25.33 -11.72 15.86
C LYS A 44 24.99 -10.82 17.04
N ALA A 45 25.41 -9.56 17.01
CA ALA A 45 25.11 -8.60 18.06
C ALA A 45 23.60 -8.36 18.24
N GLU A 46 22.84 -8.30 17.14
CA GLU A 46 21.37 -8.20 17.15
C GLU A 46 20.71 -9.42 17.81
N ARG A 47 21.15 -10.65 17.46
CA ARG A 47 20.68 -11.89 18.10
C ARG A 47 21.00 -11.93 19.59
N MET A 48 22.12 -11.32 19.99
CA MET A 48 22.53 -11.15 21.39
C MET A 48 21.90 -9.93 22.08
N LYS A 49 21.05 -9.16 21.38
CA LYS A 49 20.39 -7.94 21.87
C LYS A 49 21.37 -6.86 22.35
N LEU A 50 22.60 -6.86 21.84
CA LEU A 50 23.61 -5.85 22.16
C LEU A 50 23.26 -4.53 21.46
N LYS A 51 23.40 -3.41 22.17
CA LYS A 51 23.08 -2.07 21.66
C LYS A 51 24.29 -1.16 21.77
N LYS A 52 24.49 -0.32 20.75
CA LYS A 52 25.46 0.78 20.80
C LYS A 52 25.05 1.82 21.84
N ILE A 53 26.02 2.38 22.56
CA ILE A 53 25.80 3.42 23.58
C ILE A 53 26.43 4.75 23.18
N GLY A 54 26.03 5.83 23.86
CA GLY A 54 26.56 7.18 23.64
C GLY A 54 26.47 7.63 22.18
N LYS A 55 27.58 8.17 21.66
CA LYS A 55 27.71 8.69 20.29
C LYS A 55 27.49 7.64 19.20
N LEU A 56 27.63 6.36 19.53
CA LEU A 56 27.43 5.25 18.58
C LEU A 56 25.96 4.81 18.48
N LYS A 57 25.09 5.32 19.36
CA LYS A 57 23.65 5.02 19.28
C LYS A 57 23.10 5.57 17.96
N ARG A 58 22.32 4.75 17.25
CA ARG A 58 21.72 5.11 15.96
C ARG A 58 20.90 6.42 15.99
N ASN A 59 20.30 6.73 17.13
CA ASN A 59 19.49 7.93 17.34
C ASN A 59 20.18 8.94 18.26
N TYR A 60 21.52 8.93 18.31
CA TYR A 60 22.27 9.94 19.05
C TYR A 60 22.10 11.32 18.39
N TRP A 61 21.88 12.33 19.22
CA TRP A 61 21.78 13.73 18.85
C TRP A 61 22.70 14.51 19.77
N SER A 62 23.62 15.31 19.21
CA SER A 62 24.44 16.22 20.01
C SER A 62 23.67 17.47 20.41
N ASP A 63 24.15 18.17 21.43
CA ASP A 63 23.55 19.43 21.87
C ASP A 63 23.63 20.51 20.76
N GLU A 64 24.70 20.49 19.95
CA GLU A 64 24.84 21.34 18.77
C GLU A 64 23.81 21.01 17.70
N GLU A 65 23.58 19.73 17.39
CA GLU A 65 22.56 19.31 16.42
C GLU A 65 21.15 19.72 16.89
N ILE A 66 20.85 19.58 18.19
CA ILE A 66 19.58 20.01 18.77
C ILE A 66 19.44 21.53 18.71
N LYS A 67 20.51 22.29 18.99
CA LYS A 67 20.53 23.75 18.87
C LYS A 67 20.26 24.20 17.44
N ILE A 68 20.92 23.57 16.46
CA ILE A 68 20.69 23.83 15.03
C ILE A 68 19.20 23.63 14.68
N LEU A 69 18.59 22.52 15.13
CA LEU A 69 17.15 22.29 14.89
C LEU A 69 16.26 23.36 15.52
N ARG A 70 16.55 23.78 16.76
CA ARG A 70 15.75 24.81 17.43
C ARG A 70 15.77 26.15 16.71
N GLU A 71 16.94 26.55 16.20
CA GLU A 71 17.13 27.84 15.56
C GLU A 71 16.68 27.86 14.10
N ASN A 72 16.80 26.72 13.39
CA ASN A 72 16.70 26.71 11.93
C ASN A 72 15.54 25.89 11.36
N TYR A 73 14.97 24.94 12.11
CA TYR A 73 14.03 23.98 11.54
C TYR A 73 12.78 24.63 10.96
N SER A 74 12.25 25.69 11.60
CA SER A 74 11.04 26.37 11.18
C SER A 74 11.18 27.14 9.86
N ASN A 75 12.37 27.69 9.59
CA ASN A 75 12.58 28.69 8.54
C ASN A 75 13.44 28.18 7.38
N LYS A 76 14.33 27.20 7.60
CA LYS A 76 15.23 26.71 6.54
C LYS A 76 14.61 25.61 5.69
N PRO A 77 14.84 25.58 4.37
CA PRO A 77 14.40 24.49 3.51
C PRO A 77 15.12 23.18 3.87
N LYS A 78 14.60 22.06 3.36
CA LYS A 78 15.10 20.72 3.69
C LYS A 78 16.59 20.57 3.31
N GLU A 79 16.98 21.14 2.19
CA GLU A 79 18.29 21.03 1.57
C GLU A 79 19.36 21.71 2.43
N GLU A 80 19.04 22.87 3.03
CA GLU A 80 19.95 23.56 3.94
C GLU A 80 20.10 22.82 5.27
N LEU A 81 19.01 22.27 5.82
CA LEU A 81 19.07 21.51 7.07
C LEU A 81 19.91 20.23 6.93
N LEU A 82 19.86 19.56 5.77
CA LEU A 82 20.71 18.41 5.48
C LEU A 82 22.19 18.79 5.34
N LYS A 83 22.51 20.00 4.90
CA LYS A 83 23.90 20.52 4.89
C LYS A 83 24.41 20.83 6.29
N LEU A 84 23.53 21.34 7.17
CA LEU A 84 23.88 21.67 8.56
C LEU A 84 24.01 20.43 9.46
N ILE A 85 23.31 19.34 9.13
CA ILE A 85 23.31 18.08 9.89
C ILE A 85 23.57 16.91 8.94
N PRO A 86 24.80 16.79 8.39
CA PRO A 86 25.10 15.86 7.29
C PRO A 86 25.01 14.38 7.70
N ASP A 87 25.20 14.07 8.98
CA ASP A 87 25.13 12.69 9.50
C ASP A 87 23.70 12.19 9.74
N LYS A 88 22.69 13.04 9.53
CA LYS A 88 21.28 12.71 9.75
C LYS A 88 20.51 12.79 8.44
N ASN A 89 19.67 11.80 8.20
CA ASN A 89 18.71 11.88 7.10
C ASN A 89 17.48 12.73 7.50
N TRP A 90 16.70 13.12 6.50
CA TRP A 90 15.54 13.99 6.71
C TRP A 90 14.51 13.39 7.67
N ARG A 91 14.29 12.07 7.64
CA ARG A 91 13.35 11.39 8.54
C ARG A 91 13.78 11.55 10.01
N GLN A 92 15.07 11.33 10.29
CA GLN A 92 15.64 11.52 11.63
C GLN A 92 15.49 12.96 12.11
N ILE A 93 15.78 13.93 11.25
CA ILE A 93 15.61 15.36 11.54
C ILE A 93 14.14 15.69 11.88
N GLN A 94 13.19 15.20 11.08
CA GLN A 94 11.76 15.39 11.33
C GLN A 94 11.29 14.76 12.63
N ASP A 95 11.73 13.53 12.91
CA ASP A 95 11.37 12.82 14.13
C ASP A 95 11.91 13.56 15.36
N LYS A 96 13.18 14.01 15.31
CA LYS A 96 13.76 14.79 16.41
C LYS A 96 13.09 16.14 16.57
N ALA A 97 12.78 16.82 15.46
CA ALA A 97 12.04 18.09 15.49
C ALA A 97 10.67 17.93 16.17
N SER A 98 9.94 16.86 15.85
CA SER A 98 8.68 16.52 16.52
C SER A 98 8.87 16.23 18.00
N GLU A 99 9.94 15.50 18.37
CA GLU A 99 10.28 15.17 19.77
C GLU A 99 10.58 16.43 20.59
N ILE A 100 11.31 17.40 20.02
CA ILE A 100 11.64 18.67 20.71
C ILE A 100 10.59 19.76 20.53
N GLY A 101 9.48 19.47 19.83
CA GLY A 101 8.34 20.38 19.67
C GLY A 101 8.51 21.50 18.63
N VAL A 102 9.52 21.43 17.76
CA VAL A 102 9.70 22.43 16.68
C VAL A 102 8.97 21.99 15.41
N ARG A 103 8.29 22.93 14.76
CA ARG A 103 7.42 22.66 13.60
C ARG A 103 7.84 23.50 12.41
N LYS A 104 7.76 22.93 11.22
CA LYS A 104 7.77 23.69 9.97
C LYS A 104 6.36 24.23 9.72
N TYR A 105 6.26 25.52 9.44
CA TYR A 105 5.03 26.10 8.91
C TYR A 105 4.96 25.80 7.41
N LYS A 106 3.79 25.38 6.94
CA LYS A 106 3.59 25.15 5.51
C LYS A 106 3.39 26.51 4.86
N GLU A 107 4.42 26.99 4.17
CA GLU A 107 4.29 28.16 3.30
C GLU A 107 3.42 27.73 2.11
N TYR A 108 2.24 28.35 1.98
CA TYR A 108 1.34 28.09 0.86
C TYR A 108 1.71 29.05 -0.26
N SER A 109 2.01 28.53 -1.45
CA SER A 109 2.31 29.35 -2.64
C SER A 109 1.15 30.25 -3.05
N GLU A 110 -0.08 29.88 -2.66
CA GLU A 110 -1.29 30.63 -2.89
C GLU A 110 -2.15 30.64 -1.62
N PRO A 111 -2.91 31.73 -1.36
CA PRO A 111 -3.86 31.76 -0.27
C PRO A 111 -4.89 30.63 -0.41
N ARG A 112 -5.32 30.06 0.73
CA ARG A 112 -6.32 28.99 0.73
C ARG A 112 -7.60 29.49 0.06
N GLN A 113 -7.98 28.85 -1.05
CA GLN A 113 -9.19 29.18 -1.77
C GLN A 113 -10.43 29.01 -0.87
N GLU A 114 -11.13 30.11 -0.64
CA GLU A 114 -12.41 30.11 0.07
C GLU A 114 -13.56 29.60 -0.81
N TRP A 115 -14.42 28.81 -0.19
CA TRP A 115 -15.62 28.23 -0.82
C TRP A 115 -16.85 29.02 -0.39
N SER A 116 -17.34 29.88 -1.28
CA SER A 116 -18.67 30.50 -1.18
C SER A 116 -19.75 29.48 -1.54
N GLU A 117 -21.00 29.74 -1.13
CA GLU A 117 -22.13 28.87 -1.48
C GLU A 117 -22.33 28.74 -3.00
N GLU A 118 -22.10 29.82 -3.75
CA GLU A 118 -22.17 29.84 -5.21
C GLU A 118 -21.17 28.86 -5.85
N LYS A 119 -19.91 28.85 -5.35
CA LYS A 119 -18.87 27.92 -5.84
C LYS A 119 -19.23 26.47 -5.53
N ILE A 120 -19.85 26.23 -4.37
CA ILE A 120 -20.31 24.88 -3.99
C ILE A 120 -21.47 24.45 -4.89
N SER A 121 -22.47 25.32 -5.07
CA SER A 121 -23.63 25.06 -5.92
C SER A 121 -23.20 24.73 -7.36
N LYS A 122 -22.24 25.50 -7.89
CA LYS A 122 -21.65 25.22 -9.20
C LYS A 122 -20.96 23.85 -9.25
N LEU A 123 -20.09 23.54 -8.29
CA LEU A 123 -19.41 22.23 -8.22
C LEU A 123 -20.40 21.05 -8.13
N VAL A 124 -21.48 21.21 -7.37
CA VAL A 124 -22.50 20.16 -7.19
C VAL A 124 -23.28 19.96 -8.50
N SER A 125 -23.67 21.07 -9.16
CA SER A 125 -24.36 21.06 -10.45
C SER A 125 -23.49 20.49 -11.57
N ASP A 126 -22.21 20.87 -11.63
CA ASP A 126 -21.24 20.36 -12.62
C ASP A 126 -21.07 18.83 -12.51
N ARG A 127 -21.34 18.26 -11.33
CA ARG A 127 -21.30 16.81 -11.07
C ARG A 127 -22.65 16.11 -11.23
N GLY A 128 -23.70 16.82 -11.64
CA GLY A 128 -25.03 16.26 -11.91
C GLY A 128 -25.90 16.02 -10.66
N TYR A 129 -25.67 16.79 -9.60
CA TYR A 129 -26.47 16.74 -8.37
C TYR A 129 -27.21 18.07 -8.15
N ILE A 130 -28.29 18.04 -7.37
CA ILE A 130 -29.03 19.22 -6.94
C ILE A 130 -28.52 19.64 -5.57
N TYR A 131 -28.20 20.93 -5.39
CA TYR A 131 -27.69 21.49 -4.13
C TYR A 131 -28.84 22.09 -3.31
N HIS A 132 -28.96 21.68 -2.05
CA HIS A 132 -29.99 22.17 -1.11
C HIS A 132 -29.45 23.12 -0.05
N GLY A 133 -28.15 23.09 0.25
CA GLY A 133 -27.56 23.98 1.24
C GLY A 133 -26.30 23.45 1.90
N THR A 134 -25.69 24.28 2.76
CA THR A 134 -24.49 23.97 3.54
C THR A 134 -24.78 24.22 5.02
N TYR A 135 -24.19 23.41 5.89
CA TYR A 135 -24.15 23.66 7.34
C TYR A 135 -22.84 23.13 7.93
N PHE A 136 -22.53 23.50 9.17
CA PHE A 136 -21.37 23.00 9.90
C PHE A 136 -21.83 22.04 11.01
N ASP A 137 -21.10 20.95 11.20
CA ASP A 137 -21.33 20.07 12.35
C ASP A 137 -20.70 20.62 13.64
N GLU A 138 -20.91 19.91 14.74
CA GLU A 138 -20.37 20.26 16.08
C GLU A 138 -18.84 20.38 16.14
N PHE A 139 -18.13 19.82 15.15
CA PHE A 139 -16.67 19.91 15.02
C PHE A 139 -16.22 20.98 14.03
N ASN A 140 -17.13 21.89 13.65
CA ASN A 140 -16.90 22.92 12.63
C ASN A 140 -16.48 22.34 11.28
N LYS A 141 -16.93 21.12 10.95
CA LYS A 141 -16.71 20.52 9.62
C LYS A 141 -17.90 20.83 8.73
N ARG A 142 -17.58 21.32 7.53
CA ARG A 142 -18.59 21.69 6.52
C ARG A 142 -19.26 20.44 5.92
N LYS A 143 -20.59 20.40 6.01
CA LYS A 143 -21.48 19.45 5.33
C LYS A 143 -22.34 20.17 4.29
N ILE A 144 -22.65 19.47 3.22
CA ILE A 144 -23.56 19.91 2.17
C ILE A 144 -24.74 18.94 2.08
N ILE A 145 -25.91 19.48 1.76
CA ILE A 145 -27.13 18.72 1.48
C ILE A 145 -27.25 18.66 -0.04
N VAL A 146 -27.22 17.45 -0.58
CA VAL A 146 -27.27 17.24 -2.03
C VAL A 146 -28.25 16.14 -2.38
N GLU A 147 -28.88 16.26 -3.53
CA GLU A 147 -29.84 15.30 -4.07
C GLU A 147 -29.33 14.74 -5.40
N CYS A 148 -29.40 13.42 -5.57
CA CYS A 148 -29.02 12.76 -6.82
C CYS A 148 -30.21 12.71 -7.81
N LEU A 149 -29.94 12.40 -9.08
CA LEU A 149 -30.97 12.26 -10.14
C LEU A 149 -32.13 11.30 -9.80
N ASN A 150 -31.92 10.34 -8.90
CA ASN A 150 -32.95 9.42 -8.44
C ASN A 150 -33.80 9.97 -7.28
N GLY A 151 -33.70 11.26 -6.97
CA GLY A 151 -34.49 11.93 -5.93
C GLY A 151 -34.01 11.68 -4.49
N ILE A 152 -32.82 11.12 -4.31
CA ILE A 152 -32.30 10.79 -2.97
C ILE A 152 -31.48 11.95 -2.41
N VAL A 153 -31.92 12.48 -1.28
CA VAL A 153 -31.26 13.53 -0.50
C VAL A 153 -30.29 12.92 0.51
N ASP A 154 -29.03 13.38 0.50
CA ASP A 154 -27.97 12.94 1.40
C ASP A 154 -27.20 14.14 1.99
N HIS A 155 -26.68 13.96 3.20
CA HIS A 155 -25.86 14.94 3.91
C HIS A 155 -24.40 14.47 3.92
N VAL A 156 -23.53 15.14 3.15
CA VAL A 156 -22.15 14.69 2.94
C VAL A 156 -21.13 15.75 3.34
N TYR A 157 -19.95 15.30 3.76
CA TYR A 157 -18.83 16.21 4.02
C TYR A 157 -18.32 16.86 2.73
N PHE A 158 -18.24 18.19 2.73
CA PHE A 158 -17.84 18.96 1.55
C PHE A 158 -16.46 18.55 1.02
N ASN A 159 -15.50 18.32 1.92
CA ASN A 159 -14.15 17.91 1.53
C ASN A 159 -14.09 16.53 0.86
N ASN A 160 -15.00 15.62 1.20
CA ASN A 160 -15.07 14.31 0.55
C ASN A 160 -15.72 14.43 -0.82
N PHE A 161 -16.80 15.21 -0.92
CA PHE A 161 -17.43 15.53 -2.19
C PHE A 161 -16.43 16.20 -3.15
N LYS A 162 -15.69 17.21 -2.67
CA LYS A 162 -14.63 17.89 -3.44
C LYS A 162 -13.57 16.93 -3.98
N LYS A 163 -13.25 15.85 -3.26
CA LYS A 163 -12.30 14.81 -3.69
C LYS A 163 -12.89 13.78 -4.66
N GLY A 164 -14.14 13.95 -5.10
CA GLY A 164 -14.79 13.07 -6.07
C GLY A 164 -15.65 11.97 -5.46
N ALA A 165 -15.98 12.02 -4.16
CA ALA A 165 -16.93 11.05 -3.60
C ALA A 165 -18.32 11.18 -4.25
N ASN A 166 -18.94 10.05 -4.59
CA ASN A 166 -20.32 10.00 -5.07
C ASN A 166 -21.32 10.06 -3.90
N VAL A 167 -22.55 10.43 -4.22
CA VAL A 167 -23.62 10.65 -3.24
C VAL A 167 -24.92 9.99 -3.73
N GLY A 168 -25.88 9.73 -2.85
CA GLY A 168 -27.16 9.14 -3.18
C GLY A 168 -27.00 7.73 -3.76
N SER A 169 -27.80 7.43 -4.79
CA SER A 169 -27.78 6.15 -5.51
C SER A 169 -26.44 5.84 -6.18
N LEU A 170 -25.63 6.86 -6.48
CA LEU A 170 -24.32 6.71 -7.11
C LEU A 170 -23.22 6.35 -6.12
N CYS A 171 -23.49 6.43 -4.80
CA CYS A 171 -22.55 6.07 -3.75
C CYS A 171 -22.37 4.53 -3.67
N PRO A 172 -21.16 3.98 -3.93
CA PRO A 172 -20.92 2.53 -3.93
C PRO A 172 -21.16 1.86 -2.57
N THR A 173 -20.99 2.61 -1.49
CA THR A 173 -21.04 2.12 -0.11
C THR A 173 -22.39 2.34 0.56
N ARG A 174 -23.36 2.97 -0.13
CA ARG A 174 -24.73 3.12 0.36
C ARG A 174 -25.36 1.74 0.57
N LYS A 175 -26.14 1.58 1.64
CA LYS A 175 -26.99 0.40 1.83
C LYS A 175 -28.03 0.40 0.71
N LYS A 176 -28.04 -0.66 -0.09
CA LYS A 176 -28.98 -0.83 -1.20
C LYS A 176 -30.15 -1.67 -0.75
N GLU A 177 -31.34 -1.23 -1.10
CA GLU A 177 -32.57 -2.00 -0.94
C GLU A 177 -32.59 -3.16 -1.94
N PHE A 178 -33.34 -4.22 -1.62
CA PHE A 178 -33.34 -5.45 -2.40
C PHE A 178 -33.81 -5.22 -3.85
N GLU A 179 -34.78 -4.33 -4.04
CA GLU A 179 -35.30 -3.95 -5.35
C GLU A 179 -34.23 -3.34 -6.27
N GLU A 180 -33.37 -2.45 -5.74
CA GLU A 180 -32.25 -1.86 -6.50
C GLU A 180 -31.21 -2.93 -6.90
N VAL A 181 -30.98 -3.90 -6.01
CA VAL A 181 -30.11 -5.04 -6.31
C VAL A 181 -30.72 -5.88 -7.44
N LEU A 182 -32.02 -6.17 -7.39
CA LEU A 182 -32.71 -6.92 -8.45
C LEU A 182 -32.60 -6.26 -9.82
N GLU A 183 -32.86 -4.96 -9.93
CA GLU A 183 -32.73 -4.23 -11.20
C GLU A 183 -31.32 -4.32 -11.78
N PHE A 184 -30.30 -4.23 -10.91
CA PHE A 184 -28.91 -4.28 -11.34
C PHE A 184 -28.50 -5.67 -11.86
N PHE A 185 -29.03 -6.74 -11.26
CA PHE A 185 -28.81 -8.11 -11.74
C PHE A 185 -29.62 -8.40 -13.02
N LYS A 186 -30.86 -7.92 -13.13
CA LYS A 186 -31.73 -8.12 -14.30
C LYS A 186 -31.12 -7.70 -15.63
N LYS A 187 -30.12 -6.81 -15.61
CA LYS A 187 -29.46 -6.35 -16.84
C LYS A 187 -28.78 -7.47 -17.64
N ASN A 188 -28.46 -8.64 -17.07
CA ASN A 188 -27.96 -9.83 -17.80
C ASN A 188 -27.77 -11.09 -16.90
N TYR A 189 -28.20 -11.07 -15.63
CA TYR A 189 -27.96 -12.13 -14.64
C TYR A 189 -29.28 -12.56 -13.99
N ILE A 190 -29.40 -13.84 -13.67
CA ILE A 190 -30.58 -14.39 -12.99
C ILE A 190 -30.23 -14.52 -11.50
N LEU A 191 -30.95 -13.80 -10.63
CA LEU A 191 -30.77 -13.89 -9.18
C LEU A 191 -31.68 -14.99 -8.61
N LEU A 192 -31.10 -15.95 -7.88
CA LEU A 192 -31.82 -17.05 -7.22
C LEU A 192 -32.20 -16.72 -5.76
N THR A 193 -31.48 -15.79 -5.14
CA THR A 193 -31.74 -15.36 -3.76
C THR A 193 -33.05 -14.58 -3.66
N LYS A 194 -33.89 -14.96 -2.70
CA LYS A 194 -35.18 -14.31 -2.40
C LYS A 194 -34.99 -13.06 -1.52
N LYS A 195 -36.01 -12.19 -1.49
CA LYS A 195 -36.01 -10.96 -0.69
C LYS A 195 -35.78 -11.21 0.79
N ASP A 196 -36.39 -12.26 1.33
CA ASP A 196 -36.35 -12.59 2.76
C ASP A 196 -34.96 -13.03 3.25
N GLU A 197 -34.09 -13.46 2.33
CA GLU A 197 -32.71 -13.85 2.63
C GLU A 197 -31.74 -12.65 2.61
N TYR A 198 -32.15 -11.50 2.06
CA TYR A 198 -31.29 -10.33 1.91
C TYR A 198 -31.36 -9.39 3.11
N VAL A 199 -30.29 -9.39 3.90
CA VAL A 199 -30.19 -8.53 5.10
C VAL A 199 -29.39 -7.24 4.80
N ASN A 200 -28.30 -7.36 4.06
CA ASN A 200 -27.38 -6.26 3.77
C ASN A 200 -26.48 -6.52 2.53
N SER A 201 -25.67 -5.54 2.15
CA SER A 201 -24.76 -5.63 1.00
C SER A 201 -23.68 -6.72 1.08
N LYS A 202 -23.45 -7.32 2.26
CA LYS A 202 -22.54 -8.44 2.50
C LYS A 202 -23.21 -9.81 2.40
N THR A 203 -24.53 -9.87 2.33
CA THR A 203 -25.29 -11.10 2.12
C THR A 203 -24.78 -11.82 0.88
N ARG A 204 -24.61 -13.14 0.97
CA ARG A 204 -24.24 -13.96 -0.18
C ARG A 204 -25.47 -14.14 -1.08
N LEU A 205 -25.36 -13.62 -2.30
CA LEU A 205 -26.33 -13.70 -3.37
C LEU A 205 -25.95 -14.84 -4.31
N LYS A 206 -26.88 -15.76 -4.57
CA LYS A 206 -26.75 -16.81 -5.58
C LYS A 206 -27.27 -16.29 -6.91
N ALA A 207 -26.44 -16.35 -7.95
CA ALA A 207 -26.80 -15.86 -9.29
C ALA A 207 -26.28 -16.75 -10.41
N ILE A 208 -26.97 -16.72 -11.55
CA ILE A 208 -26.58 -17.37 -12.80
C ILE A 208 -26.10 -16.30 -13.78
N CYS A 209 -24.89 -16.49 -14.32
CA CYS A 209 -24.30 -15.58 -15.30
C CYS A 209 -24.85 -15.83 -16.73
N PRO A 210 -24.61 -14.92 -17.70
CA PRO A 210 -25.00 -15.10 -19.11
C PRO A 210 -24.52 -16.41 -19.74
N ASN A 211 -23.34 -16.91 -19.33
CA ASN A 211 -22.76 -18.17 -19.82
C ASN A 211 -23.33 -19.40 -19.08
N GLY A 212 -24.39 -19.25 -18.27
CA GLY A 212 -25.03 -20.35 -17.55
C GLY A 212 -24.36 -20.81 -16.24
N HIS A 213 -23.26 -20.18 -15.81
CA HIS A 213 -22.61 -20.55 -14.56
C HIS A 213 -23.36 -20.08 -13.32
N GLU A 214 -23.69 -21.01 -12.44
CA GLU A 214 -24.09 -20.74 -11.06
C GLU A 214 -22.88 -20.34 -10.20
N TYR A 215 -22.99 -19.21 -9.50
CA TYR A 215 -21.98 -18.72 -8.57
C TYR A 215 -22.56 -17.85 -7.45
N GLU A 216 -21.78 -17.69 -6.38
CA GLU A 216 -22.09 -16.81 -5.27
C GLU A 216 -21.32 -15.49 -5.37
N THR A 217 -22.00 -14.38 -5.08
CA THR A 217 -21.39 -13.04 -4.98
C THR A 217 -22.05 -12.25 -3.85
N ASN A 218 -21.66 -11.01 -3.63
CA ASN A 218 -22.40 -10.06 -2.82
C ASN A 218 -22.62 -8.77 -3.62
N ALA A 219 -23.55 -7.92 -3.16
CA ALA A 219 -23.93 -6.70 -3.88
C ALA A 219 -22.74 -5.74 -4.05
N THR A 220 -21.89 -5.62 -3.02
CA THR A 220 -20.70 -4.77 -3.05
C THR A 220 -19.70 -5.21 -4.11
N ASN A 221 -19.32 -6.49 -4.14
CA ASN A 221 -18.35 -7.02 -5.11
C ASN A 221 -18.88 -6.91 -6.54
N PHE A 222 -20.17 -7.19 -6.73
CA PHE A 222 -20.81 -7.08 -8.04
C PHE A 222 -20.82 -5.63 -8.53
N TYR A 223 -20.99 -4.64 -7.63
CA TYR A 223 -20.91 -3.22 -7.99
C TYR A 223 -19.48 -2.78 -8.36
N HIS A 224 -18.46 -3.32 -7.69
CA HIS A 224 -17.04 -3.03 -8.00
C HIS A 224 -16.54 -3.70 -9.30
N GLY A 225 -17.44 -4.28 -10.12
CA GLY A 225 -17.07 -4.87 -11.40
C GLY A 225 -16.67 -6.35 -11.33
N ASN A 226 -16.66 -6.97 -10.14
CA ASN A 226 -16.39 -8.40 -10.05
C ASN A 226 -17.58 -9.18 -10.64
N ARG A 227 -17.28 -10.14 -11.52
CA ARG A 227 -18.27 -10.99 -12.22
C ARG A 227 -18.00 -12.46 -11.92
N CYS A 228 -18.66 -13.35 -12.66
CA CYS A 228 -18.50 -14.78 -12.50
C CYS A 228 -17.02 -15.20 -12.63
N ARG A 229 -16.48 -15.80 -11.57
CA ARG A 229 -15.09 -16.29 -11.55
C ARG A 229 -14.84 -17.41 -12.57
N LYS A 230 -15.84 -18.27 -12.83
CA LYS A 230 -15.72 -19.35 -13.82
C LYS A 230 -15.50 -18.79 -15.24
N CYS A 231 -16.26 -17.77 -15.65
CA CYS A 231 -16.03 -17.08 -16.92
C CYS A 231 -14.65 -16.42 -16.99
N HIS A 232 -14.18 -15.84 -15.87
CA HIS A 232 -12.86 -15.21 -15.82
C HIS A 232 -11.74 -16.25 -16.02
N PHE A 233 -11.84 -17.41 -15.37
CA PHE A 233 -10.87 -18.49 -15.54
C PHE A 233 -10.91 -19.10 -16.93
N GLN A 234 -12.09 -19.25 -17.55
CA GLN A 234 -12.19 -19.70 -18.94
C GLN A 234 -11.47 -18.75 -19.90
N LYS A 235 -11.69 -17.44 -19.79
CA LYS A 235 -10.97 -16.45 -20.60
C LYS A 235 -9.47 -16.46 -20.36
N LEU A 236 -9.04 -16.62 -19.12
CA LEU A 236 -7.61 -16.75 -18.81
C LEU A 236 -7.03 -18.04 -19.41
N ALA A 237 -7.75 -19.15 -19.36
CA ALA A 237 -7.33 -20.40 -19.98
C ALA A 237 -7.24 -20.26 -21.50
N GLU A 238 -8.18 -19.58 -22.15
CA GLU A 238 -8.13 -19.28 -23.59
C GLU A 238 -6.92 -18.41 -23.98
N ILE A 239 -6.51 -17.46 -23.13
CA ILE A 239 -5.38 -16.56 -23.41
C ILE A 239 -4.03 -17.23 -23.11
N HIS A 240 -3.98 -18.08 -22.08
CA HIS A 240 -2.73 -18.63 -21.55
C HIS A 240 -2.50 -20.11 -21.87
N MET A 241 -3.46 -20.82 -22.47
CA MET A 241 -3.20 -22.16 -23.01
C MET A 241 -2.35 -22.02 -24.26
N LEU A 242 -1.10 -22.47 -24.18
CA LEU A 242 -0.32 -22.83 -25.35
C LEU A 242 -1.05 -23.95 -26.09
N ASP A 243 -1.07 -23.87 -27.41
CA ASP A 243 -1.73 -24.86 -28.25
C ASP A 243 -1.16 -26.26 -27.98
N PHE A 244 -2.02 -27.27 -27.94
CA PHE A 244 -1.61 -28.65 -27.67
C PHE A 244 -0.62 -29.13 -28.72
N ASP A 245 -0.81 -28.75 -29.98
CA ASP A 245 0.09 -29.10 -31.07
C ASP A 245 1.46 -28.42 -30.93
N PHE A 246 1.50 -27.19 -30.42
CA PHE A 246 2.75 -26.49 -30.07
C PHE A 246 3.49 -27.20 -28.93
N ILE A 247 2.79 -27.54 -27.85
CA ILE A 247 3.38 -28.28 -26.72
C ILE A 247 3.88 -29.65 -27.18
N LYS A 248 3.10 -30.34 -28.02
CA LYS A 248 3.44 -31.67 -28.53
C LYS A 248 4.68 -31.61 -29.43
N GLN A 249 4.77 -30.63 -30.32
CA GLN A 249 5.93 -30.44 -31.18
C GLN A 249 7.20 -30.14 -30.36
N GLU A 250 7.14 -29.22 -29.40
CA GLU A 250 8.27 -28.91 -28.51
C GLU A 250 8.73 -30.15 -27.72
N PHE A 251 7.77 -30.96 -27.22
CA PHE A 251 8.09 -32.17 -26.47
C PHE A 251 8.66 -33.28 -27.37
N GLU A 252 8.16 -33.43 -28.60
CA GLU A 252 8.69 -34.38 -29.59
C GLU A 252 10.08 -33.97 -30.08
N GLU A 253 10.32 -32.69 -30.35
CA GLU A 253 11.64 -32.15 -30.68
C GLU A 253 12.63 -32.33 -29.53
N PHE A 254 12.20 -32.09 -28.29
CA PHE A 254 12.99 -32.37 -27.09
C PHE A 254 13.35 -33.86 -26.97
N VAL A 255 12.39 -34.77 -27.18
CA VAL A 255 12.62 -36.23 -27.13
C VAL A 255 13.55 -36.69 -28.26
N VAL A 256 13.45 -36.11 -29.46
CA VAL A 256 14.34 -36.42 -30.59
C VAL A 256 15.77 -35.95 -30.30
N ARG A 257 15.95 -34.73 -29.77
CA ARG A 257 17.28 -34.24 -29.33
C ARG A 257 17.88 -35.10 -28.22
N PHE A 258 17.06 -35.53 -27.26
CA PHE A 258 17.49 -36.41 -26.18
C PHE A 258 17.95 -37.80 -26.68
N LYS A 259 17.34 -38.31 -27.75
CA LYS A 259 17.73 -39.60 -28.38
C LYS A 259 18.98 -39.50 -29.26
N ASN A 260 19.28 -38.32 -29.79
CA ASN A 260 20.44 -38.11 -30.67
C ASN A 260 21.75 -37.86 -29.91
N GLY A 261 21.72 -37.80 -28.57
CA GLY A 261 22.93 -37.74 -27.74
C GLY A 261 23.56 -36.34 -27.60
N ASP A 262 22.87 -35.29 -28.06
CA ASP A 262 23.33 -33.90 -27.92
C ASP A 262 23.03 -33.40 -26.50
N PHE A 263 23.92 -33.74 -25.56
CA PHE A 263 23.76 -33.47 -24.13
C PHE A 263 24.62 -32.30 -23.62
N ASP A 264 25.13 -31.42 -24.48
CA ASP A 264 26.17 -30.48 -24.08
C ASP A 264 25.76 -29.02 -23.84
N ASP A 265 24.49 -28.61 -23.96
CA ASP A 265 24.19 -27.16 -23.82
C ASP A 265 22.89 -26.75 -23.11
N PHE A 266 22.23 -27.62 -22.32
CA PHE A 266 20.94 -27.24 -21.71
C PHE A 266 20.97 -26.78 -20.24
N PHE A 267 22.13 -26.72 -19.57
CA PHE A 267 22.19 -26.28 -18.16
C PHE A 267 22.91 -24.93 -17.90
N GLU A 268 23.33 -24.19 -18.93
CA GLU A 268 23.94 -22.86 -18.74
C GLU A 268 22.98 -21.66 -18.86
N GLU A 269 21.78 -21.80 -19.43
CA GLU A 269 20.87 -20.65 -19.65
C GLU A 269 19.67 -20.52 -18.69
N VAL A 270 19.64 -21.26 -17.57
CA VAL A 270 18.63 -21.05 -16.50
C VAL A 270 19.24 -20.52 -15.20
N ALA A 271 20.36 -19.81 -15.32
CA ALA A 271 20.98 -19.07 -14.23
C ALA A 271 21.18 -17.59 -14.59
N VAL A 272 20.08 -16.86 -14.82
CA VAL A 272 20.01 -15.39 -14.67
C VAL A 272 18.75 -15.02 -13.90
#